data_AF-A0A2P6PII0-F1
#
_entry.id   AF-A0A2P6PII0-F1
#
_cell.length_a   1.000
_cell.length_b   1.000
_cell.length_c   1.000
_cell.angle_alpha   90.00
_cell.angle_beta   90.00
_cell.angle_gamma   90.00
#
_symmetry.space_group_name_H-M   'P 1'
#
loop_
_entity.id
_entity.type
_entity.pdbx_description
1 polymer ?
#
loop_
_entity_poly.entity_id
_entity_poly.type
_entity_poly.pdbx_seq_one_letter_code
_entity_poly.pdbx_strand_id
1 'polypeptide(L)'
;MSSLLAAENDAKEFERYIPFSNFVINGDWENAKECLTELPDAITARNKFGDIALHIAARKGHLHIVKELVLLMGQDDLKSKSADGLTALHLAFRNGRFDTVKELLPVMGGVKDCYGNTVLHMALLMQQPRTVKWMVKLMKREDLELKNSDGYTALKLAVKKGNVSTIKELLPYDDDFDRYIPFTNAVIEGDWNNAKYCLRDLDPYRAVRARDPRDGHENTALHSAIKHGHVDIVKELVSLMTQEDLEVKNADAFTGKLNADLSERAVVEMAKYMVEQNEILLARVLELENAFGDTPLHEAVSKGDMSIVEELVPSMRQEGFEIKNSNGFTALHKAVMNENVDIVKIIVRRMRREGLEVKGALGYTALHQAVKMGNMGIVKELVLLMRQEGLVVKNDEGSNALHLAVMNGNVDIVKMLVSLMRREDLEIKGALGYTALHQAVNMGKTGIVKELVLVMRQEGLEVKNDKGSNALHLAVMEKKNMDIVRELMSLMRPQAMEIRNGEGFTVLGCAMKVGHNDGDIWEMAKYMAEKNKKVFGTRSGIDIPVVWAAGWGKWKLTHYLYSVTPCEALNGLDGAKFISIAIERLEALGKSVLNIIN
;
A
#
# COMPACT_ATOMS: atom_id res chain seq x y z
N MET A 1 0.37 51.45 -22.45
CA MET A 1 1.56 51.84 -23.23
C MET A 1 2.73 50.86 -23.06
N SER A 2 2.97 50.26 -21.89
CA SER A 2 4.07 49.29 -21.70
C SER A 2 3.93 47.97 -22.48
N SER A 3 2.72 47.43 -22.67
CA SER A 3 2.51 46.21 -23.48
C SER A 3 2.61 46.43 -24.99
N LEU A 4 2.29 47.64 -25.47
CA LEU A 4 2.44 48.03 -26.88
C LEU A 4 3.92 48.28 -27.23
N LEU A 5 4.68 48.92 -26.34
CA LEU A 5 6.12 49.11 -26.49
C LEU A 5 6.92 47.79 -26.37
N ALA A 6 6.48 46.85 -25.53
CA ALA A 6 7.07 45.50 -25.47
C ALA A 6 6.81 44.72 -26.77
N ALA A 7 5.57 44.74 -27.29
CA ALA A 7 5.23 44.10 -28.55
C ALA A 7 5.92 44.74 -29.77
N GLU A 8 6.14 46.06 -29.78
CA GLU A 8 6.91 46.76 -30.82
C GLU A 8 8.43 46.47 -30.74
N ASN A 9 8.98 46.28 -29.54
CA ASN A 9 10.37 45.86 -29.35
C ASN A 9 10.58 44.40 -29.76
N ASP A 10 9.68 43.49 -29.36
CA ASP A 10 9.72 42.09 -29.79
C ASP A 10 9.59 41.98 -31.32
N ALA A 11 8.72 42.79 -31.95
CA ALA A 11 8.56 42.84 -33.41
C ALA A 11 9.85 43.27 -34.15
N LYS A 12 10.57 44.27 -33.64
CA LYS A 12 11.87 44.71 -34.19
C LYS A 12 12.98 43.68 -33.97
N GLU A 13 12.94 42.96 -32.86
CA GLU A 13 13.90 41.90 -32.56
C GLU A 13 13.73 40.69 -33.50
N PHE A 14 12.48 40.33 -33.85
CA PHE A 14 12.20 39.30 -34.86
C PHE A 14 12.68 39.69 -36.26
N GLU A 15 12.56 40.98 -36.63
CA GLU A 15 12.96 41.48 -37.96
C GLU A 15 14.46 41.33 -38.22
N ARG A 16 15.29 41.45 -37.18
CA ARG A 16 16.75 41.30 -37.26
C ARG A 16 17.18 39.90 -37.72
N TYR A 17 16.43 38.86 -37.37
CA TYR A 17 16.77 37.46 -37.68
C TYR A 17 16.03 36.92 -38.92
N ILE A 18 15.22 37.74 -39.59
CA ILE A 18 14.53 37.38 -40.84
C ILE A 18 15.51 36.92 -41.93
N PRO A 19 16.64 37.60 -42.18
CA PRO A 19 17.59 37.17 -43.22
C PRO A 19 18.12 35.76 -42.95
N PHE A 20 18.60 35.51 -41.72
CA PHE A 20 19.11 34.21 -41.30
C PHE A 20 18.05 33.10 -41.42
N SER A 21 16.85 33.34 -40.89
CA SER A 21 15.77 32.35 -40.98
C SER A 21 15.34 32.09 -42.43
N ASN A 22 15.35 33.08 -43.32
CA ASN A 22 15.06 32.91 -44.75
C ASN A 22 16.13 32.07 -45.46
N PHE A 23 17.42 32.27 -45.16
CA PHE A 23 18.49 31.42 -45.70
C PHE A 23 18.32 29.96 -45.26
N VAL A 24 17.99 29.73 -43.98
CA VAL A 24 17.68 28.39 -43.45
C VAL A 24 16.43 27.81 -44.11
N ILE A 25 15.38 28.61 -44.38
CA ILE A 25 14.19 28.17 -45.11
C ILE A 25 14.54 27.71 -46.53
N ASN A 26 15.40 28.46 -47.22
CA ASN A 26 15.79 28.22 -48.60
C ASN A 26 16.86 27.11 -48.75
N GLY A 27 17.48 26.67 -47.66
CA GLY A 27 18.52 25.63 -47.67
C GLY A 27 19.93 26.16 -47.95
N ASP A 28 20.11 27.49 -47.89
CA ASP A 28 21.37 28.17 -48.20
C ASP A 28 22.21 28.34 -46.92
N TRP A 29 23.01 27.32 -46.61
CA TRP A 29 23.80 27.30 -45.38
C TRP A 29 24.95 28.29 -45.39
N GLU A 30 25.57 28.55 -46.55
CA GLU A 30 26.75 29.42 -46.63
C GLU A 30 26.39 30.86 -46.25
N ASN A 31 25.31 31.39 -46.82
CA ASN A 31 24.80 32.72 -46.47
C ASN A 31 24.23 32.77 -45.04
N ALA A 32 23.64 31.67 -44.56
CA ALA A 32 23.21 31.56 -43.16
C ALA A 32 24.41 31.58 -42.19
N LYS A 33 25.52 30.95 -42.55
CA LYS A 33 26.75 30.88 -41.75
C LYS A 33 27.47 32.22 -41.70
N GLU A 34 27.48 32.97 -42.80
CA GLU A 34 27.97 34.34 -42.82
C GLU A 34 27.16 35.22 -41.86
N CYS A 35 25.83 35.12 -41.87
CA CYS A 35 24.95 35.80 -40.91
C CYS A 35 25.25 35.42 -39.45
N LEU A 36 25.70 34.19 -39.17
CA LEU A 36 26.07 33.76 -37.82
C LEU A 36 27.39 34.37 -37.33
N THR A 37 28.26 34.85 -38.22
CA THR A 37 29.49 35.55 -37.80
C THR A 37 29.17 36.94 -37.27
N GLU A 38 28.14 37.60 -37.82
CA GLU A 38 27.65 38.89 -37.36
C GLU A 38 26.63 38.78 -36.22
N LEU A 39 25.84 37.70 -36.19
CA LEU A 39 24.73 37.47 -35.26
C LEU A 39 24.73 36.03 -34.69
N PRO A 40 25.62 35.71 -33.74
CA PRO A 40 25.71 34.36 -33.18
C PRO A 40 24.43 33.90 -32.47
N ASP A 41 23.69 34.83 -31.84
CA ASP A 41 22.44 34.54 -31.13
C ASP A 41 21.29 34.13 -32.06
N ALA A 42 21.46 34.31 -33.39
CA ALA A 42 20.44 33.94 -34.37
C ALA A 42 20.14 32.43 -34.37
N ILE A 43 21.07 31.60 -33.92
CA ILE A 43 20.94 30.14 -33.91
C ILE A 43 19.83 29.64 -32.97
N THR A 44 19.62 30.33 -31.84
CA THR A 44 18.56 30.05 -30.85
C THR A 44 17.41 31.05 -30.90
N ALA A 45 17.49 32.06 -31.78
CA ALA A 45 16.43 33.02 -31.97
C ALA A 45 15.14 32.35 -32.48
N ARG A 46 14.01 32.73 -31.89
CA ARG A 46 12.69 32.20 -32.27
C ARG A 46 12.05 33.11 -33.30
N ASN A 47 11.42 32.53 -34.31
CA ASN A 47 10.58 33.29 -35.25
C ASN A 47 9.17 33.51 -34.68
N LYS A 48 8.28 34.14 -35.47
CA LYS A 48 6.86 34.40 -35.11
C LYS A 48 6.04 33.13 -34.77
N PHE A 49 6.51 31.95 -35.17
CA PHE A 49 5.90 30.65 -34.89
C PHE A 49 6.58 29.92 -33.71
N GLY A 50 7.48 30.60 -32.99
CA GLY A 50 8.27 30.03 -31.90
C GLY A 50 9.34 29.05 -32.36
N ASP A 51 9.62 28.94 -33.66
CA ASP A 51 10.60 28.02 -34.23
C ASP A 51 12.00 28.63 -34.23
N ILE A 52 12.96 27.90 -33.68
CA ILE A 52 14.40 28.13 -33.91
C ILE A 52 14.89 27.54 -35.25
N ALA A 53 16.10 27.90 -35.67
CA ALA A 53 16.69 27.45 -36.94
C ALA A 53 16.62 25.93 -37.15
N LEU A 54 16.85 25.15 -36.08
CA LEU A 54 16.77 23.69 -36.14
C LEU A 54 15.36 23.17 -36.46
N HIS A 55 14.30 23.81 -35.95
CA HIS A 55 12.92 23.44 -36.30
C HIS A 55 12.62 23.71 -37.78
N ILE A 56 13.11 24.83 -38.31
CA ILE A 56 12.91 25.23 -39.71
C ILE A 56 13.63 24.23 -40.63
N ALA A 57 14.92 23.96 -40.37
CA ALA A 57 15.73 23.04 -41.14
C ALA A 57 15.14 21.61 -41.09
N ALA A 58 14.71 21.16 -39.91
CA ALA A 58 14.09 19.84 -39.73
C ALA A 58 12.73 19.70 -40.43
N ARG A 59 11.90 20.75 -40.42
CA ARG A 59 10.62 20.79 -41.14
C ARG A 59 10.80 20.72 -42.65
N LYS A 60 11.80 21.43 -43.18
CA LYS A 60 12.11 21.46 -44.61
C LYS A 60 12.88 20.23 -45.10
N GLY A 61 13.62 19.56 -44.22
CA GLY A 61 14.43 18.39 -44.54
C GLY A 61 15.83 18.73 -45.05
N HIS A 62 16.34 19.91 -44.71
CA HIS A 62 17.68 20.36 -45.11
C HIS A 62 18.75 19.66 -44.26
N LEU A 63 19.09 18.43 -44.65
CA LEU A 63 19.95 17.52 -43.87
C LEU A 63 21.32 18.13 -43.54
N HIS A 64 21.95 18.80 -44.50
CA HIS A 64 23.26 19.45 -44.33
C HIS A 64 23.20 20.54 -43.25
N ILE A 65 22.17 21.38 -43.26
CA ILE A 65 21.95 22.41 -42.23
C ILE A 65 21.70 21.78 -40.86
N VAL A 66 20.91 20.70 -40.80
CA VAL A 66 20.63 20.01 -39.53
C VAL A 66 21.90 19.46 -38.90
N LYS A 67 22.79 18.84 -39.69
CA LYS A 67 24.07 18.33 -39.18
C LYS A 67 24.93 19.43 -38.58
N GLU A 68 25.05 20.55 -39.28
CA GLU A 68 25.83 21.70 -38.84
C GLU A 68 25.23 22.36 -37.59
N LEU A 69 23.90 22.55 -37.55
CA LEU A 69 23.22 23.12 -36.39
C LEU A 69 23.34 22.23 -35.14
N VAL A 70 23.26 20.90 -35.28
CA VAL A 70 23.42 19.98 -34.15
C VAL A 70 24.84 20.05 -33.55
N LEU A 71 25.85 20.34 -34.37
CA LEU A 71 27.23 20.54 -33.90
C LEU A 71 27.44 21.89 -33.20
N LEU A 72 26.69 22.91 -33.61
CA LEU A 72 26.82 24.27 -33.08
C LEU A 72 25.95 24.52 -31.83
N MET A 73 24.92 23.71 -31.58
CA MET A 73 23.94 23.91 -30.51
C MET A 73 24.24 23.07 -29.26
N GLY A 74 23.87 23.59 -28.08
CA GLY A 74 23.93 22.85 -26.83
C GLY A 74 22.79 21.83 -26.68
N GLN A 75 22.96 20.84 -25.80
CA GLN A 75 21.99 19.76 -25.59
C GLN A 75 20.60 20.25 -25.11
N ASP A 76 20.56 21.38 -24.41
CA ASP A 76 19.30 21.99 -23.96
C ASP A 76 18.60 22.77 -25.07
N ASP A 77 19.36 23.36 -26.00
CA ASP A 77 18.81 24.03 -27.18
C ASP A 77 18.11 23.04 -28.11
N LEU A 78 18.66 21.82 -28.25
CA LEU A 78 18.05 20.72 -29.02
C LEU A 78 16.67 20.31 -28.47
N LYS A 79 16.44 20.46 -27.16
CA LYS A 79 15.15 20.13 -26.51
C LYS A 79 14.11 21.24 -26.66
N SER A 80 14.47 22.37 -27.27
CA SER A 80 13.56 23.48 -27.49
C SER A 80 12.30 23.02 -28.22
N LYS A 81 11.15 23.50 -27.75
CA LYS A 81 9.85 23.23 -28.36
C LYS A 81 9.40 24.44 -29.18
N SER A 82 8.77 24.20 -30.33
CA SER A 82 8.04 25.20 -31.10
C SER A 82 6.77 25.67 -30.36
N ALA A 83 6.05 26.65 -30.92
CA ALA A 83 4.77 27.08 -30.34
C ALA A 83 3.72 25.95 -30.25
N ASP A 84 3.80 24.95 -31.15
CA ASP A 84 2.94 23.76 -31.13
C ASP A 84 3.37 22.72 -30.06
N GLY A 85 4.43 23.00 -29.30
CA GLY A 85 4.98 22.08 -28.32
C GLY A 85 5.77 20.91 -28.90
N LEU A 86 6.14 20.97 -30.19
CA LEU A 86 6.90 19.96 -30.92
C LEU A 86 8.38 20.32 -30.94
N THR A 87 9.27 19.32 -30.85
CA THR A 87 10.71 19.55 -31.10
C THR A 87 11.05 19.39 -32.59
N ALA A 88 12.27 19.76 -32.98
CA ALA A 88 12.76 19.57 -34.34
C ALA A 88 12.63 18.12 -34.84
N LEU A 89 12.90 17.12 -33.97
CA LEU A 89 12.74 15.70 -34.30
C LEU A 89 11.26 15.35 -34.62
N HIS A 90 10.30 15.86 -33.84
CA HIS A 90 8.87 15.65 -34.10
C HIS A 90 8.42 16.32 -35.41
N LEU A 91 8.93 17.52 -35.70
CA LEU A 91 8.62 18.23 -36.95
C LEU A 91 9.18 17.51 -38.18
N ALA A 92 10.42 17.00 -38.13
CA ALA A 92 10.99 16.20 -39.20
C ALA A 92 10.15 14.95 -39.47
N PHE A 93 9.71 14.28 -38.40
CA PHE A 93 8.87 13.09 -38.50
C PHE A 93 7.50 13.39 -39.11
N ARG A 94 6.80 14.42 -38.60
CA ARG A 94 5.47 14.84 -39.08
C ARG A 94 5.47 15.22 -40.56
N ASN A 95 6.59 15.72 -41.08
CA ASN A 95 6.74 16.11 -42.48
C ASN A 95 7.39 15.02 -43.36
N GLY A 96 7.59 13.80 -42.83
CA GLY A 96 8.12 12.67 -43.60
C GLY A 96 9.60 12.80 -43.98
N ARG A 97 10.39 13.61 -43.27
CA ARG A 97 11.83 13.84 -43.53
C ARG A 97 12.68 12.78 -42.83
N PHE A 98 12.60 11.53 -43.27
CA PHE A 98 13.18 10.39 -42.55
C PHE A 98 14.71 10.42 -42.42
N ASP A 99 15.43 10.98 -43.40
CA ASP A 99 16.90 11.08 -43.29
C ASP A 99 17.32 12.08 -42.20
N THR A 100 16.57 13.16 -42.04
CA THR A 100 16.73 14.09 -40.92
C THR A 100 16.36 13.44 -39.59
N VAL A 101 15.31 12.61 -39.57
CA VAL A 101 14.94 11.85 -38.36
C VAL A 101 16.07 10.91 -37.94
N LYS A 102 16.69 10.17 -38.87
CA LYS A 102 17.80 9.24 -38.56
C LYS A 102 18.99 9.93 -37.89
N GLU A 103 19.33 11.14 -38.30
CA GLU A 103 20.44 11.91 -37.70
C GLU A 103 20.08 12.47 -36.31
N LEU A 104 18.84 12.92 -36.11
CA LEU A 104 18.41 13.51 -34.84
C LEU A 104 18.03 12.48 -33.77
N LEU A 105 17.64 11.26 -34.18
CA LEU A 105 17.11 10.23 -33.29
C LEU A 105 18.11 9.76 -32.20
N PRO A 106 19.42 9.56 -32.46
CA PRO A 106 20.37 9.16 -31.43
C PRO A 106 20.58 10.22 -30.33
N VAL A 107 20.36 11.50 -30.66
CA VAL A 107 20.59 12.63 -29.77
C VAL A 107 19.32 13.07 -29.04
N MET A 108 18.16 12.95 -29.71
CA MET A 108 16.87 13.49 -29.26
C MET A 108 15.77 12.44 -29.06
N GLY A 109 16.08 11.14 -29.14
CA GLY A 109 15.10 10.05 -29.13
C GLY A 109 14.14 10.05 -27.93
N GLY A 110 14.63 10.36 -26.74
CA GLY A 110 13.83 10.40 -25.51
C GLY A 110 13.04 11.68 -25.26
N VAL A 111 13.09 12.68 -26.14
CA VAL A 111 12.42 13.97 -25.91
C VAL A 111 10.92 13.86 -26.22
N LYS A 112 10.08 14.40 -25.33
CA LYS A 112 8.61 14.34 -25.43
C LYS A 112 7.99 15.64 -25.95
N ASP A 113 6.94 15.53 -26.74
CA ASP A 113 6.11 16.66 -27.18
C ASP A 113 5.19 17.22 -26.07
N CYS A 114 4.23 18.09 -26.43
CA CYS A 114 3.23 18.66 -25.52
C CYS A 114 2.17 17.64 -25.03
N TYR A 115 1.98 16.55 -25.76
CA TYR A 115 1.10 15.44 -25.39
C TYR A 115 1.87 14.33 -24.65
N GLY A 116 3.14 14.57 -24.30
CA GLY A 116 4.02 13.60 -23.67
C GLY A 116 4.51 12.49 -24.61
N ASN A 117 4.20 12.53 -25.90
CA ASN A 117 4.60 11.52 -26.86
C ASN A 117 6.07 11.71 -27.27
N THR A 118 6.81 10.62 -27.38
CA THR A 118 8.07 10.59 -28.15
C THR A 118 7.77 10.38 -29.64
N VAL A 119 8.76 10.55 -30.50
CA VAL A 119 8.58 10.30 -31.95
C VAL A 119 8.20 8.84 -32.24
N LEU A 120 8.63 7.90 -31.39
CA LEU A 120 8.20 6.51 -31.48
C LEU A 120 6.69 6.33 -31.24
N HIS A 121 6.13 7.06 -30.27
CA HIS A 121 4.68 7.09 -30.04
C HIS A 121 3.93 7.67 -31.25
N MET A 122 4.44 8.75 -31.86
CA MET A 122 3.86 9.29 -33.10
C MET A 122 3.87 8.27 -34.24
N ALA A 123 4.98 7.54 -34.42
CA ALA A 123 5.09 6.50 -35.45
C ALA A 123 4.04 5.38 -35.29
N LEU A 124 3.73 5.04 -34.04
CA LEU A 124 2.71 4.04 -33.69
C LEU A 124 1.29 4.57 -33.87
N LEU A 125 1.03 5.83 -33.49
CA LEU A 125 -0.27 6.47 -33.73
C LEU A 125 -0.58 6.58 -35.23
N MET A 126 0.45 6.84 -36.04
CA MET A 126 0.35 6.93 -37.51
C MET A 126 0.42 5.56 -38.21
N GLN A 127 0.55 4.46 -37.46
CA GLN A 127 0.57 3.08 -37.96
C GLN A 127 1.63 2.83 -39.06
N GLN A 128 2.88 3.27 -38.82
CA GLN A 128 3.98 3.15 -39.79
C GLN A 128 4.99 2.03 -39.41
N PRO A 129 4.73 0.75 -39.71
CA PRO A 129 5.56 -0.37 -39.23
C PRO A 129 7.00 -0.36 -39.75
N ARG A 130 7.20 0.01 -41.02
CA ARG A 130 8.53 0.12 -41.63
C ARG A 130 9.39 1.17 -40.92
N THR A 131 8.76 2.21 -40.43
CA THR A 131 9.41 3.33 -39.74
C THR A 131 9.81 2.96 -38.32
N VAL A 132 8.90 2.31 -37.59
CA VAL A 132 9.18 1.77 -36.24
C VAL A 132 10.40 0.84 -36.25
N LYS A 133 10.50 -0.06 -37.24
CA LYS A 133 11.60 -1.03 -37.37
C LYS A 133 12.99 -0.42 -37.33
N TRP A 134 13.24 0.64 -38.12
CA TRP A 134 14.58 1.26 -38.11
C TRP A 134 14.74 2.27 -36.97
N MET A 135 13.66 2.85 -36.44
CA MET A 135 13.74 3.74 -35.29
C MET A 135 14.17 3.00 -34.03
N VAL A 136 13.60 1.83 -33.75
CA VAL A 136 13.95 1.02 -32.57
C VAL A 136 15.43 0.63 -32.56
N LYS A 137 16.01 0.37 -33.75
CA LYS A 137 17.45 0.06 -33.89
C LYS A 137 18.39 1.23 -33.59
N LEU A 138 17.91 2.46 -33.69
CA LEU A 138 18.70 3.68 -33.54
C LEU A 138 18.46 4.40 -32.21
N MET A 139 17.36 4.09 -31.52
CA MET A 139 17.03 4.65 -30.21
C MET A 139 17.77 3.93 -29.09
N LYS A 140 18.03 4.64 -27.98
CA LYS A 140 18.54 4.04 -26.76
C LYS A 140 17.45 3.20 -26.10
N ARG A 141 17.83 2.15 -25.38
CA ARG A 141 16.87 1.24 -24.73
C ARG A 141 16.01 1.97 -23.69
N GLU A 142 16.62 2.90 -22.95
CA GLU A 142 15.92 3.69 -21.93
C GLU A 142 14.81 4.57 -22.52
N ASP A 143 14.94 4.97 -23.79
CA ASP A 143 13.96 5.82 -24.48
C ASP A 143 12.69 5.05 -24.90
N LEU A 144 12.76 3.70 -25.02
CA LEU A 144 11.64 2.84 -25.40
C LEU A 144 10.60 2.70 -24.28
N GLU A 145 11.06 2.80 -23.02
CA GLU A 145 10.25 2.64 -21.81
C GLU A 145 9.56 3.93 -21.36
N LEU A 146 9.79 5.04 -22.06
CA LEU A 146 9.18 6.33 -21.74
C LEU A 146 7.67 6.28 -21.96
N LYS A 147 6.91 6.72 -20.95
CA LYS A 147 5.45 6.81 -21.01
C LYS A 147 4.98 8.16 -21.56
N ASN A 148 3.93 8.16 -22.37
CA ASN A 148 3.24 9.39 -22.77
C ASN A 148 2.33 9.95 -21.65
N SER A 149 1.65 11.08 -21.89
CA SER A 149 0.77 11.70 -20.89
C SER A 149 -0.43 10.84 -20.50
N ASP A 150 -0.82 9.89 -21.35
CA ASP A 150 -1.86 8.90 -21.06
C ASP A 150 -1.32 7.67 -20.29
N GLY A 151 -0.02 7.65 -19.97
CA GLY A 151 0.64 6.57 -19.24
C GLY A 151 1.04 5.34 -20.09
N TYR A 152 0.89 5.38 -21.42
CA TYR A 152 1.28 4.29 -22.30
C TYR A 152 2.77 4.37 -22.69
N THR A 153 3.46 3.23 -22.68
CA THR A 153 4.74 3.06 -23.37
C THR A 153 4.50 2.79 -24.86
N ALA A 154 5.54 2.86 -25.68
CA ALA A 154 5.46 2.53 -27.11
C ALA A 154 4.89 1.11 -27.33
N LEU A 155 5.33 0.12 -26.55
CA LEU A 155 4.82 -1.24 -26.62
C LEU A 155 3.31 -1.31 -26.30
N LYS A 156 2.86 -0.69 -25.19
CA LYS A 156 1.44 -0.69 -24.81
C LYS A 156 0.55 0.00 -25.84
N LEU A 157 1.07 1.06 -26.48
CA LEU A 157 0.36 1.75 -27.55
C LEU A 157 0.25 0.90 -28.82
N ALA A 158 1.30 0.14 -29.16
CA ALA A 158 1.30 -0.80 -30.28
C ALA A 158 0.28 -1.93 -30.08
N VAL A 159 0.18 -2.48 -28.87
CA VAL A 159 -0.81 -3.49 -28.48
C VAL A 159 -2.23 -2.95 -28.62
N LYS A 160 -2.51 -1.75 -28.10
CA LYS A 160 -3.83 -1.10 -28.21
C LYS A 160 -4.27 -0.88 -29.67
N LYS A 161 -3.33 -0.70 -30.59
CA LYS A 161 -3.59 -0.51 -32.02
C LYS A 161 -3.67 -1.84 -32.81
N GLY A 162 -3.33 -2.97 -32.21
CA GLY A 162 -3.47 -4.30 -32.81
C GLY A 162 -2.50 -4.61 -33.96
N ASN A 163 -1.39 -3.88 -34.10
CA ASN A 163 -0.45 -4.07 -35.20
C ASN A 163 0.68 -5.04 -34.82
N VAL A 164 0.49 -6.32 -35.17
CA VAL A 164 1.40 -7.42 -34.86
C VAL A 164 2.83 -7.18 -35.35
N SER A 165 3.01 -6.55 -36.53
CA SER A 165 4.35 -6.30 -37.08
C SER A 165 5.13 -5.28 -36.28
N THR A 166 4.48 -4.27 -35.69
CA THR A 166 5.14 -3.28 -34.83
C THR A 166 5.44 -3.82 -33.44
N ILE A 167 4.60 -4.73 -32.93
CA ILE A 167 4.81 -5.37 -31.64
C ILE A 167 6.08 -6.22 -31.68
N LYS A 168 6.28 -7.01 -32.74
CA LYS A 168 7.51 -7.81 -32.95
C LYS A 168 8.80 -7.01 -32.90
N GLU A 169 8.79 -5.79 -33.46
CA GLU A 169 9.99 -4.95 -33.53
C GLU A 169 10.23 -4.16 -32.22
N LEU A 170 9.23 -4.04 -31.33
CA LEU A 170 9.31 -3.29 -30.07
C LEU A 170 9.56 -4.15 -28.84
N LEU A 171 9.35 -5.46 -28.95
CA LEU A 171 9.72 -6.37 -27.89
C LEU A 171 11.25 -6.33 -27.74
N PRO A 172 11.78 -6.22 -26.51
CA PRO A 172 13.21 -6.42 -26.31
C PRO A 172 13.55 -7.77 -26.92
N TYR A 173 14.67 -7.83 -27.65
CA TYR A 173 15.26 -9.07 -28.15
C TYR A 173 15.59 -10.00 -26.96
N ASP A 174 14.56 -10.67 -26.43
CA ASP A 174 14.60 -12.04 -25.97
C ASP A 174 14.07 -12.84 -27.18
N ASP A 175 14.99 -13.37 -27.99
CA ASP A 175 14.75 -14.10 -29.26
C ASP A 175 13.80 -15.33 -29.14
N ASP A 176 13.19 -15.57 -27.98
CA ASP A 176 12.48 -16.81 -27.65
C ASP A 176 10.95 -16.61 -27.47
N PHE A 177 10.42 -15.44 -27.05
CA PHE A 177 8.96 -15.33 -26.79
C PHE A 177 8.10 -15.52 -28.05
N ASP A 178 8.56 -15.02 -29.19
CA ASP A 178 7.87 -15.18 -30.48
C ASP A 178 7.59 -16.66 -30.82
N ARG A 179 8.42 -17.58 -30.33
CA ARG A 179 8.26 -19.04 -30.52
C ARG A 179 7.16 -19.62 -29.62
N TYR A 180 6.90 -19.02 -28.47
CA TYR A 180 5.88 -19.44 -27.51
C TYR A 180 4.51 -18.77 -27.77
N ILE A 181 4.41 -17.85 -28.74
CA ILE A 181 3.13 -17.21 -29.14
C ILE A 181 2.05 -18.24 -29.53
N PRO A 182 2.30 -19.24 -30.38
CA PRO A 182 1.29 -20.23 -30.74
C PRO A 182 0.81 -21.04 -29.53
N PHE A 183 1.74 -21.42 -28.65
CA PHE A 183 1.44 -22.15 -27.41
C PHE A 183 0.57 -21.31 -26.47
N THR A 184 0.96 -20.06 -26.21
CA THR A 184 0.20 -19.17 -25.31
C THR A 184 -1.18 -18.84 -25.88
N ASN A 185 -1.33 -18.66 -27.20
CA ASN A 185 -2.64 -18.49 -27.83
C ASN A 185 -3.52 -19.73 -27.65
N ALA A 186 -2.99 -20.93 -27.87
CA ALA A 186 -3.74 -22.17 -27.67
C ALA A 186 -4.22 -22.34 -26.22
N VAL A 187 -3.37 -21.98 -25.24
CA VAL A 187 -3.75 -21.95 -23.83
C VAL A 187 -4.86 -20.94 -23.55
N ILE A 188 -4.81 -19.75 -24.14
CA ILE A 188 -5.86 -18.71 -24.01
C ILE A 188 -7.18 -19.20 -24.62
N GLU A 189 -7.12 -19.83 -25.80
CA GLU A 189 -8.28 -20.35 -26.53
C GLU A 189 -8.91 -21.59 -25.88
N GLY A 190 -8.19 -22.26 -24.96
CA GLY A 190 -8.68 -23.47 -24.30
C GLY A 190 -8.39 -24.76 -25.07
N ASP A 191 -7.53 -24.73 -26.09
CA ASP A 191 -7.17 -25.90 -26.90
C ASP A 191 -5.86 -26.55 -26.41
N TRP A 192 -5.99 -27.48 -25.46
CA TRP A 192 -4.85 -28.21 -24.93
C TRP A 192 -4.14 -29.08 -25.98
N ASN A 193 -4.87 -29.64 -26.95
CA ASN A 193 -4.26 -30.52 -27.95
C ASN A 193 -3.31 -29.72 -28.85
N ASN A 194 -3.74 -28.53 -29.25
CA ASN A 194 -2.89 -27.61 -30.01
C ASN A 194 -1.72 -27.08 -29.16
N ALA A 195 -1.97 -26.74 -27.88
CA ALA A 195 -0.91 -26.34 -26.96
C ALA A 195 0.15 -27.45 -26.81
N LYS A 196 -0.27 -28.70 -26.60
CA LYS A 196 0.59 -29.88 -26.49
C LYS A 196 1.35 -30.15 -27.78
N TYR A 197 0.73 -29.92 -28.94
CA TYR A 197 1.41 -30.00 -30.23
C TYR A 197 2.54 -28.96 -30.31
N CYS A 198 2.29 -27.70 -29.93
CA CYS A 198 3.32 -26.66 -29.89
C CYS A 198 4.47 -27.02 -28.94
N LEU A 199 4.20 -27.70 -27.82
CA LEU A 199 5.23 -28.13 -26.86
C LEU A 199 6.17 -29.23 -27.39
N ARG A 200 5.87 -29.88 -28.52
CA ARG A 200 6.77 -30.90 -29.11
C ARG A 200 8.08 -30.28 -29.59
N ASP A 201 7.97 -29.12 -30.22
CA ASP A 201 9.08 -28.39 -30.86
C ASP A 201 9.69 -27.31 -29.94
N LEU A 202 9.07 -27.08 -28.76
CA LEU A 202 9.50 -26.09 -27.78
C LEU A 202 10.10 -26.76 -26.55
N ASP A 203 10.89 -26.01 -25.78
CA ASP A 203 11.28 -26.39 -24.42
C ASP A 203 10.05 -26.18 -23.50
N PRO A 204 9.43 -27.25 -22.96
CA PRO A 204 8.22 -27.11 -22.15
C PRO A 204 8.45 -26.30 -20.88
N TYR A 205 9.65 -26.38 -20.30
CA TYR A 205 9.97 -25.64 -19.09
C TYR A 205 10.02 -24.15 -19.34
N ARG A 206 10.70 -23.73 -20.42
CA ARG A 206 10.72 -22.32 -20.82
C ARG A 206 9.35 -21.82 -21.26
N ALA A 207 8.59 -22.64 -21.98
CA ALA A 207 7.27 -22.27 -22.47
C ALA A 207 6.29 -21.93 -21.32
N VAL A 208 6.31 -22.71 -20.23
CA VAL A 208 5.42 -22.44 -19.08
C VAL A 208 5.89 -21.24 -18.25
N ARG A 209 7.20 -20.96 -18.22
CA ARG A 209 7.79 -19.81 -17.50
C ARG A 209 7.75 -18.50 -18.27
N ALA A 210 7.61 -18.57 -19.58
CA ALA A 210 7.57 -17.41 -20.46
C ALA A 210 6.42 -16.48 -20.04
N ARG A 211 6.76 -15.21 -19.79
CA ARG A 211 5.79 -14.16 -19.48
C ARG A 211 5.31 -13.53 -20.77
N ASP A 212 4.00 -13.43 -20.95
CA ASP A 212 3.41 -12.86 -22.16
C ASP A 212 3.40 -11.33 -22.12
N PRO A 213 4.26 -10.62 -22.89
CA PRO A 213 4.28 -9.17 -22.88
C PRO A 213 3.07 -8.53 -23.58
N ARG A 214 2.26 -9.30 -24.31
CA ARG A 214 1.14 -8.79 -25.12
C ARG A 214 -0.09 -8.48 -24.28
N ASP A 215 -0.25 -9.13 -23.13
CA ASP A 215 -1.46 -9.02 -22.32
C ASP A 215 -1.42 -7.85 -21.32
N GLY A 216 -0.27 -7.17 -21.21
CA GLY A 216 -0.05 -6.03 -20.30
C GLY A 216 0.03 -6.41 -18.82
N HIS A 217 -0.18 -7.68 -18.47
CA HIS A 217 -0.03 -8.26 -17.14
C HIS A 217 1.22 -9.16 -17.04
N GLU A 218 1.92 -9.42 -18.15
CA GLU A 218 3.07 -10.35 -18.17
C GLU A 218 2.71 -11.73 -17.61
N ASN A 219 1.51 -12.22 -17.91
CA ASN A 219 1.05 -13.50 -17.40
C ASN A 219 1.86 -14.66 -17.99
N THR A 220 2.16 -15.65 -17.15
CA THR A 220 2.67 -16.94 -17.63
C THR A 220 1.54 -17.77 -18.25
N ALA A 221 1.85 -18.86 -18.94
CA ALA A 221 0.84 -19.77 -19.48
C ALA A 221 -0.15 -20.24 -18.40
N LEU A 222 0.33 -20.51 -17.18
CA LEU A 222 -0.51 -20.91 -16.06
C LEU A 222 -1.46 -19.78 -15.61
N HIS A 223 -0.97 -18.54 -15.50
CA HIS A 223 -1.84 -17.39 -15.21
C HIS A 223 -2.90 -17.21 -16.30
N SER A 224 -2.53 -17.35 -17.58
CA SER A 224 -3.46 -17.22 -18.70
C SER A 224 -4.54 -18.31 -18.66
N ALA A 225 -4.19 -19.57 -18.37
CA ALA A 225 -5.16 -20.65 -18.21
C ALA A 225 -6.15 -20.36 -17.08
N ILE A 226 -5.66 -19.89 -15.92
CA ILE A 226 -6.49 -19.53 -14.77
C ILE A 226 -7.37 -18.32 -15.09
N LYS A 227 -6.81 -17.29 -15.74
CA LYS A 227 -7.52 -16.08 -16.17
C LYS A 227 -8.68 -16.37 -17.11
N HIS A 228 -8.61 -17.45 -17.89
CA HIS A 228 -9.71 -17.87 -18.77
C HIS A 228 -10.56 -19.01 -18.20
N GLY A 229 -10.22 -19.55 -17.02
CA GLY A 229 -11.01 -20.58 -16.32
C GLY A 229 -10.80 -22.00 -16.87
N HIS A 230 -9.70 -22.25 -17.58
CA HIS A 230 -9.43 -23.53 -18.22
C HIS A 230 -8.83 -24.54 -17.23
N VAL A 231 -9.68 -25.11 -16.37
CA VAL A 231 -9.28 -26.06 -15.31
C VAL A 231 -8.50 -27.25 -15.87
N ASP A 232 -8.93 -27.80 -17.02
CA ASP A 232 -8.27 -28.96 -17.63
C ASP A 232 -6.84 -28.62 -18.09
N ILE A 233 -6.64 -27.43 -18.66
CA ILE A 233 -5.31 -26.94 -19.03
C ILE A 233 -4.45 -26.70 -17.79
N VAL A 234 -5.03 -26.18 -16.70
CA VAL A 234 -4.31 -26.02 -15.43
C VAL A 234 -3.82 -27.38 -14.92
N LYS A 235 -4.70 -28.39 -14.88
CA LYS A 235 -4.35 -29.77 -14.48
C LYS A 235 -3.23 -30.33 -15.32
N GLU A 236 -3.36 -30.21 -16.64
CA GLU A 236 -2.38 -30.75 -17.57
C GLU A 236 -1.04 -30.00 -17.49
N LEU A 237 -1.05 -28.67 -17.34
CA LEU A 237 0.17 -27.89 -17.13
C LEU A 237 0.85 -28.28 -15.82
N VAL A 238 0.10 -28.44 -14.72
CA VAL A 238 0.62 -28.92 -13.44
C VAL A 238 1.18 -30.34 -13.58
N SER A 239 0.47 -31.22 -14.29
CA SER A 239 0.91 -32.59 -14.55
C SER A 239 2.20 -32.64 -15.39
N LEU A 240 2.30 -31.84 -16.46
CA LEU A 240 3.52 -31.72 -17.27
C LEU A 240 4.73 -31.28 -16.44
N MET A 241 4.51 -30.43 -15.44
CA MET A 241 5.58 -29.99 -14.54
C MET A 241 5.96 -31.05 -13.48
N THR A 242 5.13 -32.08 -13.29
CA THR A 242 5.38 -33.23 -12.39
C THR A 242 5.92 -34.48 -13.10
N GLN A 243 5.75 -34.60 -14.42
CA GLN A 243 6.04 -35.83 -15.16
C GLN A 243 7.52 -35.97 -15.60
N GLU A 244 7.96 -37.23 -15.69
CA GLU A 244 9.27 -37.75 -16.14
C GLU A 244 9.74 -37.24 -17.52
N ASP A 245 8.88 -36.62 -18.34
CA ASP A 245 9.25 -36.10 -19.66
C ASP A 245 10.35 -35.01 -19.59
N LEU A 246 10.42 -34.26 -18.48
CA LEU A 246 11.54 -33.34 -18.18
C LEU A 246 12.83 -34.09 -17.82
N GLU A 247 12.71 -35.30 -17.25
CA GLU A 247 13.85 -36.17 -16.94
C GLU A 247 14.42 -36.80 -18.20
N VAL A 248 13.58 -37.30 -19.12
CA VAL A 248 14.05 -37.99 -20.34
C VAL A 248 14.77 -37.04 -21.30
N LYS A 249 14.25 -35.82 -21.54
CA LYS A 249 14.95 -34.84 -22.41
C LYS A 249 16.25 -34.30 -21.80
N ASN A 250 16.30 -34.09 -20.49
CA ASN A 250 17.54 -33.70 -19.80
C ASN A 250 18.52 -34.87 -19.68
N ALA A 251 18.01 -36.09 -19.46
CA ALA A 251 18.81 -37.30 -19.46
C ALA A 251 19.43 -37.52 -20.83
N ASP A 252 18.69 -37.49 -21.94
CA ASP A 252 19.27 -37.67 -23.29
C ASP A 252 20.33 -36.62 -23.66
N ALA A 253 20.13 -35.36 -23.25
CA ALA A 253 21.11 -34.29 -23.44
C ALA A 253 22.37 -34.47 -22.57
N PHE A 254 22.29 -35.23 -21.46
CA PHE A 254 23.36 -35.43 -20.49
C PHE A 254 24.03 -36.82 -20.61
N THR A 255 23.30 -37.88 -20.90
CA THR A 255 23.76 -39.24 -21.23
C THR A 255 24.54 -39.23 -22.55
N GLY A 256 24.18 -38.37 -23.51
CA GLY A 256 25.00 -38.11 -24.71
C GLY A 256 26.41 -37.55 -24.42
N LYS A 257 26.69 -37.10 -23.18
CA LYS A 257 28.01 -36.63 -22.72
C LYS A 257 28.72 -37.58 -21.75
N LEU A 258 28.11 -38.68 -21.33
CA LEU A 258 28.67 -39.58 -20.32
C LEU A 258 29.07 -40.93 -20.93
N ASN A 259 30.39 -41.16 -21.01
CA ASN A 259 30.98 -42.45 -21.35
C ASN A 259 30.71 -43.50 -20.26
N ALA A 260 30.73 -44.77 -20.67
CA ALA A 260 30.06 -45.94 -20.14
C ALA A 260 30.49 -46.54 -18.77
N ASP A 261 31.10 -45.79 -17.84
CA ASP A 261 31.76 -46.39 -16.65
C ASP A 261 31.16 -46.03 -15.28
N LEU A 262 29.94 -45.51 -15.20
CA LEU A 262 29.32 -45.21 -13.90
C LEU A 262 28.58 -46.42 -13.31
N SER A 263 28.91 -46.75 -12.05
CA SER A 263 28.23 -47.79 -11.28
C SER A 263 26.73 -47.50 -11.11
N GLU A 264 25.91 -48.54 -11.08
CA GLU A 264 24.44 -48.48 -10.91
C GLU A 264 23.99 -47.60 -9.72
N ARG A 265 24.81 -47.53 -8.65
CA ARG A 265 24.59 -46.63 -7.50
C ARG A 265 24.69 -45.14 -7.84
N ALA A 266 25.62 -44.74 -8.69
CA ALA A 266 25.80 -43.34 -9.10
C ALA A 266 24.62 -42.89 -9.98
N VAL A 267 24.08 -43.78 -10.81
CA VAL A 267 22.88 -43.51 -11.61
C VAL A 267 21.65 -43.32 -10.72
N VAL A 268 21.49 -44.15 -9.68
CA VAL A 268 20.37 -44.01 -8.72
C VAL A 268 20.50 -42.75 -7.85
N GLU A 269 21.70 -42.40 -7.41
CA GLU A 269 21.93 -41.17 -6.61
C GLU A 269 21.73 -39.90 -7.45
N MET A 270 22.08 -39.96 -8.73
CA MET A 270 21.86 -38.87 -9.69
C MET A 270 20.39 -38.74 -10.10
N ALA A 271 19.66 -39.85 -10.25
CA ALA A 271 18.22 -39.84 -10.46
C ALA A 271 17.48 -39.22 -9.26
N LYS A 272 17.87 -39.56 -8.03
CA LYS A 272 17.34 -38.90 -6.82
C LYS A 272 17.62 -37.41 -6.80
N TYR A 273 18.83 -36.98 -7.17
CA TYR A 273 19.17 -35.56 -7.29
C TYR A 273 18.32 -34.84 -8.34
N MET A 274 18.03 -35.47 -9.49
CA MET A 274 17.18 -34.89 -10.53
C MET A 274 15.72 -34.77 -10.10
N VAL A 275 15.18 -35.78 -9.41
CA VAL A 275 13.83 -35.73 -8.81
C VAL A 275 13.73 -34.60 -7.78
N GLU A 276 14.73 -34.46 -6.90
CA GLU A 276 14.79 -33.34 -5.94
C GLU A 276 14.86 -31.98 -6.65
N GLN A 277 15.61 -31.86 -7.75
CA GLN A 277 15.61 -30.63 -8.56
C GLN A 277 14.25 -30.39 -9.24
N ASN A 278 13.53 -31.42 -9.68
CA ASN A 278 12.21 -31.30 -10.30
C ASN A 278 11.13 -30.82 -9.32
N GLU A 279 11.13 -31.31 -8.07
CA GLU A 279 10.23 -30.77 -7.02
C GLU A 279 10.52 -29.28 -6.74
N ILE A 280 11.80 -28.89 -6.74
CA ILE A 280 12.22 -27.48 -6.60
C ILE A 280 11.77 -26.67 -7.83
N LEU A 281 11.81 -27.24 -9.03
CA LEU A 281 11.42 -26.58 -10.29
C LEU A 281 9.91 -26.35 -10.36
N LEU A 282 9.07 -27.34 -10.01
CA LEU A 282 7.60 -27.19 -9.95
C LEU A 282 7.21 -26.11 -8.94
N ALA A 283 7.80 -26.15 -7.75
CA ALA A 283 7.53 -25.16 -6.71
C ALA A 283 7.89 -23.74 -7.20
N ARG A 284 8.96 -23.57 -7.98
CA ARG A 284 9.31 -22.28 -8.58
C ARG A 284 8.33 -21.79 -9.63
N VAL A 285 7.66 -22.68 -10.37
CA VAL A 285 6.72 -22.27 -11.42
C VAL A 285 5.38 -21.82 -10.83
N LEU A 286 4.88 -22.52 -9.81
CA LEU A 286 3.67 -22.12 -9.07
C LEU A 286 3.84 -20.82 -8.28
N GLU A 287 5.06 -20.31 -8.19
CA GLU A 287 5.44 -19.08 -7.50
C GLU A 287 5.86 -17.97 -8.45
N LEU A 288 5.82 -18.22 -9.77
CA LEU A 288 6.11 -17.15 -10.72
C LEU A 288 5.09 -16.05 -10.56
N GLU A 289 5.59 -14.83 -10.52
CA GLU A 289 4.77 -13.65 -10.42
C GLU A 289 4.51 -13.08 -11.82
N ASN A 290 3.31 -12.54 -12.04
CA ASN A 290 3.01 -11.69 -13.18
C ASN A 290 3.47 -10.23 -12.91
N ALA A 291 3.17 -9.28 -13.78
CA ALA A 291 3.55 -7.86 -13.64
C ALA A 291 2.99 -7.18 -12.38
N PHE A 292 1.94 -7.74 -11.76
CA PHE A 292 1.34 -7.25 -10.53
C PHE A 292 1.91 -7.94 -9.28
N GLY A 293 2.90 -8.83 -9.44
CA GLY A 293 3.41 -9.66 -8.35
C GLY A 293 2.47 -10.80 -7.99
N ASP A 294 1.35 -10.99 -8.71
CA ASP A 294 0.40 -12.06 -8.40
C ASP A 294 0.97 -13.39 -8.86
N THR A 295 0.91 -14.40 -7.99
CA THR A 295 1.19 -15.81 -8.35
C THR A 295 -0.06 -16.46 -8.95
N PRO A 296 0.05 -17.65 -9.58
CA PRO A 296 -1.11 -18.39 -10.08
C PRO A 296 -2.21 -18.59 -9.02
N LEU A 297 -1.82 -18.83 -7.75
CA LEU A 297 -2.76 -18.95 -6.64
C LEU A 297 -3.47 -17.61 -6.34
N HIS A 298 -2.78 -16.47 -6.42
CA HIS A 298 -3.42 -15.16 -6.24
C HIS A 298 -4.52 -14.94 -7.28
N GLU A 299 -4.25 -15.25 -8.56
CA GLU A 299 -5.23 -15.11 -9.64
C GLU A 299 -6.43 -16.05 -9.45
N ALA A 300 -6.19 -17.33 -9.12
CA ALA A 300 -7.24 -18.31 -8.89
C ALA A 300 -8.17 -17.91 -7.73
N VAL A 301 -7.57 -17.44 -6.63
CA VAL A 301 -8.30 -16.96 -5.45
C VAL A 301 -9.05 -15.67 -5.76
N SER A 302 -8.45 -14.74 -6.51
CA SER A 302 -9.05 -13.46 -6.90
C SER A 302 -10.33 -13.67 -7.69
N LYS A 303 -10.36 -14.71 -8.55
CA LYS A 303 -11.54 -15.12 -9.31
C LYS A 303 -12.55 -15.92 -8.50
N GLY A 304 -12.12 -16.57 -7.43
CA GLY A 304 -12.95 -17.46 -6.62
C GLY A 304 -13.17 -18.84 -7.25
N ASP A 305 -12.31 -19.24 -8.19
CA ASP A 305 -12.42 -20.51 -8.91
C ASP A 305 -11.96 -21.69 -8.03
N MET A 306 -12.89 -22.25 -7.25
CA MET A 306 -12.63 -23.33 -6.30
C MET A 306 -11.93 -24.54 -6.92
N SER A 307 -12.35 -24.97 -8.11
CA SER A 307 -11.77 -26.13 -8.81
C SER A 307 -10.28 -25.93 -9.14
N ILE A 308 -9.88 -24.70 -9.44
CA ILE A 308 -8.47 -24.36 -9.73
C ILE A 308 -7.68 -24.32 -8.43
N VAL A 309 -8.25 -23.75 -7.37
CA VAL A 309 -7.60 -23.72 -6.05
C VAL A 309 -7.37 -25.14 -5.51
N GLU A 310 -8.34 -26.04 -5.65
CA GLU A 310 -8.22 -27.45 -5.25
C GLU A 310 -7.11 -28.18 -6.02
N GLU A 311 -6.83 -27.79 -7.25
CA GLU A 311 -5.75 -28.38 -8.06
C GLU A 311 -4.36 -27.82 -7.70
N LEU A 312 -4.27 -26.51 -7.47
CA LEU A 312 -2.98 -25.85 -7.23
C LEU A 312 -2.45 -26.09 -5.82
N VAL A 313 -3.30 -25.96 -4.80
CA VAL A 313 -2.89 -25.96 -3.38
C VAL A 313 -2.15 -27.23 -2.93
N PRO A 314 -2.55 -28.46 -3.34
CA PRO A 314 -1.84 -29.68 -2.95
C PRO A 314 -0.38 -29.73 -3.40
N SER A 315 -0.10 -29.14 -4.57
CA SER A 315 1.18 -29.15 -5.28
C SER A 315 2.13 -28.01 -4.88
N MET A 316 1.65 -27.05 -4.09
CA MET A 316 2.46 -25.92 -3.61
C MET A 316 3.26 -26.27 -2.35
N ARG A 317 4.49 -25.74 -2.26
CA ARG A 317 5.27 -25.76 -1.02
C ARG A 317 4.70 -24.77 0.00
N GLN A 318 4.92 -25.04 1.28
CA GLN A 318 4.35 -24.24 2.38
C GLN A 318 4.77 -22.76 2.34
N GLU A 319 6.00 -22.47 1.91
CA GLU A 319 6.51 -21.10 1.79
C GLU A 319 5.85 -20.32 0.63
N GLY A 320 5.35 -21.02 -0.40
CA GLY A 320 4.71 -20.39 -1.56
C GLY A 320 3.42 -19.65 -1.22
N PHE A 321 2.77 -19.99 -0.09
CA PHE A 321 1.58 -19.28 0.41
C PHE A 321 1.90 -17.93 1.06
N GLU A 322 3.18 -17.65 1.34
CA GLU A 322 3.64 -16.42 2.00
C GLU A 322 4.10 -15.34 1.02
N ILE A 323 4.14 -15.68 -0.28
CA ILE A 323 4.48 -14.73 -1.35
C ILE A 323 3.44 -13.62 -1.37
N LYS A 324 3.93 -12.39 -1.50
CA LYS A 324 3.11 -11.18 -1.55
C LYS A 324 3.14 -10.60 -2.95
N ASN A 325 1.98 -10.18 -3.43
CA ASN A 325 1.90 -9.40 -4.65
C ASN A 325 2.41 -7.96 -4.45
N SER A 326 2.40 -7.17 -5.53
CA SER A 326 2.91 -5.78 -5.50
C SER A 326 2.13 -4.86 -4.55
N ASN A 327 0.89 -5.21 -4.21
CA ASN A 327 0.09 -4.50 -3.22
C ASN A 327 0.36 -4.97 -1.79
N GLY A 328 1.29 -5.91 -1.61
CA GLY A 328 1.69 -6.48 -0.32
C GLY A 328 0.76 -7.59 0.18
N PHE A 329 -0.21 -8.07 -0.60
CA PHE A 329 -1.16 -9.10 -0.14
C PHE A 329 -0.67 -10.50 -0.50
N THR A 330 -0.88 -11.47 0.39
CA THR A 330 -0.76 -12.90 0.06
C THR A 330 -2.07 -13.45 -0.52
N ALA A 331 -2.03 -14.66 -1.09
CA ALA A 331 -3.23 -15.34 -1.58
C ALA A 331 -4.28 -15.53 -0.47
N LEU A 332 -3.86 -15.80 0.77
CA LEU A 332 -4.79 -15.87 1.91
C LEU A 332 -5.51 -14.54 2.17
N HIS A 333 -4.80 -13.40 2.09
CA HIS A 333 -5.43 -12.09 2.24
C HIS A 333 -6.50 -11.86 1.16
N LYS A 334 -6.20 -12.24 -0.09
CA LYS A 334 -7.15 -12.17 -1.20
C LYS A 334 -8.38 -13.06 -0.97
N ALA A 335 -8.18 -14.28 -0.47
CA ALA A 335 -9.28 -15.19 -0.15
C ALA A 335 -10.21 -14.61 0.92
N VAL A 336 -9.64 -14.00 1.97
CA VAL A 336 -10.40 -13.32 3.02
C VAL A 336 -11.17 -12.11 2.49
N MET A 337 -10.54 -11.29 1.63
CA MET A 337 -11.20 -10.14 1.00
C MET A 337 -12.35 -10.54 0.07
N ASN A 338 -12.28 -11.72 -0.53
CA ASN A 338 -13.34 -12.27 -1.37
C ASN A 338 -14.45 -12.98 -0.56
N GLU A 339 -14.33 -13.02 0.77
CA GLU A 339 -15.29 -13.65 1.69
C GLU A 339 -15.54 -15.15 1.43
N ASN A 340 -14.67 -15.82 0.69
CA ASN A 340 -14.82 -17.23 0.34
C ASN A 340 -14.23 -18.13 1.43
N VAL A 341 -15.10 -18.56 2.36
CA VAL A 341 -14.73 -19.41 3.51
C VAL A 341 -14.08 -20.73 3.08
N ASP A 342 -14.53 -21.34 1.98
CA ASP A 342 -14.05 -22.67 1.59
C ASP A 342 -12.64 -22.61 0.97
N ILE A 343 -12.35 -21.58 0.18
CA ILE A 343 -10.98 -21.31 -0.28
C ILE A 343 -10.06 -21.01 0.91
N VAL A 344 -10.53 -20.22 1.89
CA VAL A 344 -9.76 -19.97 3.12
C VAL A 344 -9.43 -21.29 3.83
N LYS A 345 -10.42 -22.18 4.02
CA LYS A 345 -10.20 -23.49 4.66
C LYS A 345 -9.13 -24.31 3.95
N ILE A 346 -9.16 -24.36 2.62
CA ILE A 346 -8.18 -25.13 1.83
C ILE A 346 -6.78 -24.58 2.04
N ILE A 347 -6.60 -23.27 1.88
CA ILE A 347 -5.29 -22.61 2.01
C ILE A 347 -4.74 -22.78 3.43
N VAL A 348 -5.53 -22.45 4.45
CA VAL A 348 -5.08 -22.46 5.86
C VAL A 348 -4.69 -23.88 6.32
N ARG A 349 -5.34 -24.94 5.82
CA ARG A 349 -4.97 -26.33 6.15
C ARG A 349 -3.60 -26.76 5.61
N ARG A 350 -3.11 -26.12 4.54
CA ARG A 350 -1.78 -26.40 3.97
C ARG A 350 -0.71 -25.40 4.39
N MET A 351 -1.09 -24.21 4.84
CA MET A 351 -0.14 -23.24 5.37
C MET A 351 0.50 -23.71 6.68
N ARG A 352 1.77 -23.36 6.88
CA ARG A 352 2.40 -23.42 8.20
C ARG A 352 1.80 -22.34 9.10
N ARG A 353 1.80 -22.56 10.41
CA ARG A 353 1.17 -21.64 11.39
C ARG A 353 1.78 -20.23 11.34
N GLU A 354 3.09 -20.13 11.19
CA GLU A 354 3.82 -18.85 11.06
C GLU A 354 3.38 -18.06 9.82
N GLY A 355 2.96 -18.75 8.76
CA GLY A 355 2.44 -18.13 7.53
C GLY A 355 1.13 -17.36 7.74
N LEU A 356 0.36 -17.69 8.78
CA LEU A 356 -0.88 -16.97 9.14
C LEU A 356 -0.59 -15.59 9.76
N GLU A 357 0.65 -15.37 10.20
CA GLU A 357 1.11 -14.13 10.84
C GLU A 357 1.72 -13.16 9.82
N VAL A 358 1.81 -13.57 8.55
CA VAL A 358 2.33 -12.72 7.47
C VAL A 358 1.46 -11.48 7.34
N LYS A 359 2.10 -10.32 7.49
CA LYS A 359 1.46 -9.02 7.34
C LYS A 359 1.34 -8.62 5.88
N GLY A 360 0.13 -8.32 5.45
CA GLY A 360 -0.19 -7.73 4.16
C GLY A 360 0.01 -6.21 4.12
N ALA A 361 -0.81 -5.53 3.31
CA ALA A 361 -0.85 -4.07 3.26
C ALA A 361 -1.24 -3.46 4.62
N LEU A 362 -0.65 -2.30 4.96
CA LEU A 362 -0.88 -1.59 6.24
C LEU A 362 -0.59 -2.44 7.50
N GLY A 363 0.21 -3.49 7.34
CA GLY A 363 0.56 -4.41 8.43
C GLY A 363 -0.55 -5.38 8.83
N TYR A 364 -1.67 -5.45 8.10
CA TYR A 364 -2.80 -6.31 8.43
C TYR A 364 -2.46 -7.77 8.16
N THR A 365 -2.67 -8.67 9.11
CA THR A 365 -2.69 -10.12 8.84
C THR A 365 -4.06 -10.55 8.28
N ALA A 366 -4.16 -11.78 7.78
CA ALA A 366 -5.43 -12.36 7.33
C ALA A 366 -6.51 -12.32 8.43
N LEU A 367 -6.14 -12.53 9.70
CA LEU A 367 -7.06 -12.41 10.84
C LEU A 367 -7.55 -10.96 11.02
N HIS A 368 -6.67 -9.97 10.91
CA HIS A 368 -7.08 -8.56 10.99
C HIS A 368 -8.11 -8.22 9.91
N GLN A 369 -7.88 -8.68 8.68
CA GLN A 369 -8.81 -8.46 7.57
C GLN A 369 -10.17 -9.14 7.83
N ALA A 370 -10.17 -10.40 8.28
CA ALA A 370 -11.39 -11.14 8.57
C ALA A 370 -12.23 -10.49 9.68
N VAL A 371 -11.57 -10.02 10.74
CA VAL A 371 -12.21 -9.30 11.85
C VAL A 371 -12.75 -7.94 11.40
N LYS A 372 -11.97 -7.21 10.59
CA LYS A 372 -12.39 -5.91 10.02
C LYS A 372 -13.64 -6.04 9.15
N MET A 373 -13.76 -7.15 8.41
CA MET A 373 -14.95 -7.45 7.60
C MET A 373 -16.11 -8.03 8.41
N GLY A 374 -15.87 -8.49 9.64
CA GLY A 374 -16.90 -9.06 10.51
C GLY A 374 -17.32 -10.48 10.15
N ASN A 375 -16.58 -11.18 9.29
CA ASN A 375 -16.93 -12.53 8.84
C ASN A 375 -16.53 -13.58 9.89
N MET A 376 -17.47 -13.91 10.77
CA MET A 376 -17.28 -14.90 11.85
C MET A 376 -16.87 -16.30 11.33
N GLY A 377 -17.33 -16.71 10.14
CA GLY A 377 -16.97 -18.00 9.57
C GLY A 377 -15.47 -18.09 9.30
N ILE A 378 -14.91 -17.07 8.62
CA ILE A 378 -13.49 -16.97 8.34
C ILE A 378 -12.66 -16.82 9.62
N VAL A 379 -13.12 -16.00 10.57
CA VAL A 379 -12.42 -15.82 11.86
C VAL A 379 -12.29 -17.16 12.60
N LYS A 380 -13.34 -17.98 12.63
CA LYS A 380 -13.29 -19.30 13.27
C LYS A 380 -12.25 -20.22 12.62
N GLU A 381 -12.24 -20.29 11.28
CA GLU A 381 -11.31 -21.15 10.54
C GLU A 381 -9.84 -20.73 10.74
N LEU A 382 -9.56 -19.42 10.73
CA LEU A 382 -8.21 -18.91 10.97
C LEU A 382 -7.76 -19.21 12.39
N VAL A 383 -8.56 -18.84 13.38
CA VAL A 383 -8.16 -18.92 14.79
C VAL A 383 -7.99 -20.38 15.26
N LEU A 384 -8.74 -21.33 14.69
CA LEU A 384 -8.61 -22.77 15.00
C LEU A 384 -7.21 -23.34 14.70
N LEU A 385 -6.50 -22.75 13.73
CA LEU A 385 -5.18 -23.20 13.28
C LEU A 385 -4.03 -22.28 13.69
N MET A 386 -4.32 -21.10 14.25
CA MET A 386 -3.33 -20.15 14.76
C MET A 386 -2.77 -20.56 16.14
N ARG A 387 -1.53 -20.13 16.43
CA ARG A 387 -0.98 -20.16 17.78
C ARG A 387 -1.40 -18.91 18.56
N GLN A 388 -1.15 -18.92 19.87
CA GLN A 388 -1.41 -17.77 20.76
C GLN A 388 -0.68 -16.51 20.29
N GLU A 389 0.56 -16.66 19.81
CA GLU A 389 1.39 -15.56 19.30
C GLU A 389 0.76 -14.86 18.09
N GLY A 390 0.03 -15.60 17.25
CA GLY A 390 -0.64 -15.04 16.08
C GLY A 390 -1.83 -14.14 16.40
N LEU A 391 -2.48 -14.32 17.56
CA LEU A 391 -3.62 -13.50 18.00
C LEU A 391 -3.20 -12.10 18.47
N VAL A 392 -1.92 -11.95 18.85
CA VAL A 392 -1.38 -10.71 19.44
C VAL A 392 -0.60 -9.84 18.45
N VAL A 393 -0.46 -10.29 17.20
CA VAL A 393 0.19 -9.52 16.14
C VAL A 393 -0.53 -8.18 15.97
N LYS A 394 0.25 -7.11 15.82
CA LYS A 394 -0.26 -5.74 15.60
C LYS A 394 -0.09 -5.33 14.14
N ASN A 395 -1.07 -4.60 13.60
CA ASN A 395 -0.93 -3.89 12.34
C ASN A 395 -0.03 -2.64 12.48
N ASP A 396 0.16 -1.88 11.39
CA ASP A 396 1.03 -0.70 11.39
C ASP A 396 0.47 0.46 12.23
N GLU A 397 -0.84 0.45 12.52
CA GLU A 397 -1.49 1.38 13.44
C GLU A 397 -1.32 0.96 14.92
N GLY A 398 -0.66 -0.19 15.17
CA GLY A 398 -0.48 -0.77 16.50
C GLY A 398 -1.67 -1.59 17.01
N SER A 399 -2.75 -1.72 16.25
CA SER A 399 -3.95 -2.48 16.65
C SER A 399 -3.78 -3.97 16.39
N ASN A 400 -4.16 -4.80 17.35
CA ASN A 400 -4.30 -6.26 17.15
C ASN A 400 -5.74 -6.61 16.72
N ALA A 401 -6.00 -7.90 16.44
CA ALA A 401 -7.33 -8.38 16.05
C ALA A 401 -8.43 -8.02 17.06
N LEU A 402 -8.14 -8.06 18.38
CA LEU A 402 -9.11 -7.69 19.41
C LEU A 402 -9.46 -6.20 19.37
N HIS A 403 -8.48 -5.30 19.18
CA HIS A 403 -8.76 -3.86 19.01
C HIS A 403 -9.68 -3.60 17.82
N LEU A 404 -9.45 -4.27 16.68
CA LEU A 404 -10.32 -4.15 15.50
C LEU A 404 -11.73 -4.69 15.75
N ALA A 405 -11.87 -5.81 16.45
CA ALA A 405 -13.18 -6.38 16.81
C ALA A 405 -13.99 -5.41 17.69
N VAL A 406 -13.33 -4.77 18.66
CA VAL A 406 -13.93 -3.74 19.52
C VAL A 406 -14.33 -2.51 18.71
N MET A 407 -13.47 -2.05 17.80
CA MET A 407 -13.74 -0.92 16.91
C MET A 407 -15.00 -1.14 16.07
N ASN A 408 -15.14 -2.34 15.52
CA ASN A 408 -16.31 -2.73 14.72
C ASN A 408 -17.56 -2.94 15.58
N GLY A 409 -17.42 -3.12 16.90
CA GLY A 409 -18.54 -3.37 17.80
C GLY A 409 -19.10 -4.80 17.69
N ASN A 410 -18.35 -5.75 17.12
CA ASN A 410 -18.81 -7.12 16.94
C ASN A 410 -18.57 -7.95 18.22
N VAL A 411 -19.61 -8.03 19.06
CA VAL A 411 -19.57 -8.71 20.37
C VAL A 411 -19.20 -10.18 20.24
N ASP A 412 -19.69 -10.89 19.22
CA ASP A 412 -19.45 -12.32 19.08
C ASP A 412 -17.99 -12.62 18.73
N ILE A 413 -17.38 -11.80 17.85
CA ILE A 413 -15.94 -11.92 17.55
C ILE A 413 -15.11 -11.58 18.78
N VAL A 414 -15.50 -10.55 19.55
CA VAL A 414 -14.82 -10.23 20.82
C VAL A 414 -14.89 -11.44 21.77
N LYS A 415 -16.07 -12.03 21.98
CA LYS A 415 -16.23 -13.21 22.84
C LYS A 415 -15.32 -14.36 22.42
N MET A 416 -15.29 -14.65 21.12
CA MET A 416 -14.43 -15.69 20.55
C MET A 416 -12.95 -15.42 20.84
N LEU A 417 -12.44 -14.24 20.47
CA LEU A 417 -11.03 -13.88 20.65
C LEU A 417 -10.65 -13.87 22.14
N VAL A 418 -11.47 -13.26 23.00
CA VAL A 418 -11.22 -13.19 24.44
C VAL A 418 -11.21 -14.58 25.09
N SER A 419 -12.05 -15.51 24.63
CA SER A 419 -12.05 -16.89 25.15
C SER A 419 -10.80 -17.69 24.80
N LEU A 420 -10.04 -17.23 23.81
CA LEU A 420 -8.87 -17.93 23.28
C LEU A 420 -7.56 -17.27 23.67
N MET A 421 -7.55 -15.95 23.91
CA MET A 421 -6.37 -15.20 24.33
C MET A 421 -6.05 -15.41 25.82
N ARG A 422 -4.77 -15.29 26.20
CA ARG A 422 -4.39 -15.25 27.63
C ARG A 422 -4.79 -13.91 28.24
N ARG A 423 -4.92 -13.88 29.57
CA ARG A 423 -5.34 -12.66 30.28
C ARG A 423 -4.38 -11.49 30.07
N GLU A 424 -3.08 -11.77 30.00
CA GLU A 424 -2.04 -10.77 29.77
C GLU A 424 -2.12 -10.18 28.35
N ASP A 425 -2.60 -10.97 27.38
CA ASP A 425 -2.71 -10.55 25.98
C ASP A 425 -3.85 -9.52 25.78
N LEU A 426 -4.82 -9.44 26.72
CA LEU A 426 -5.89 -8.44 26.73
C LEU A 426 -5.40 -7.03 27.12
N GLU A 427 -4.20 -6.94 27.68
CA GLU A 427 -3.57 -5.69 28.15
C GLU A 427 -2.64 -5.07 27.12
N ILE A 428 -2.53 -5.69 25.95
CA ILE A 428 -1.73 -5.18 24.86
C ILE A 428 -2.27 -3.81 24.45
N LYS A 429 -1.38 -2.83 24.42
CA LYS A 429 -1.69 -1.46 24.00
C LYS A 429 -1.56 -1.31 22.50
N GLY A 430 -2.60 -0.80 21.84
CA GLY A 430 -2.56 -0.36 20.46
C GLY A 430 -2.28 1.13 20.30
N ALA A 431 -2.96 1.77 19.34
CA ALA A 431 -2.82 3.21 19.10
C ALA A 431 -3.12 4.05 20.34
N LEU A 432 -2.37 5.13 20.55
CA LEU A 432 -2.52 6.05 21.70
C LEU A 432 -2.35 5.37 23.08
N GLY A 433 -1.74 4.18 23.10
CA GLY A 433 -1.57 3.37 24.31
C GLY A 433 -2.87 2.70 24.77
N TYR A 434 -3.90 2.65 23.94
CA TYR A 434 -5.21 2.11 24.33
C TYR A 434 -5.15 0.59 24.35
N THR A 435 -5.63 -0.03 25.43
CA THR A 435 -6.00 -1.45 25.38
C THR A 435 -7.39 -1.61 24.75
N ALA A 436 -7.78 -2.85 24.42
CA ALA A 436 -9.12 -3.16 23.93
C ALA A 436 -10.23 -2.62 24.87
N LEU A 437 -10.00 -2.66 26.19
CA LEU A 437 -10.92 -2.09 27.18
C LEU A 437 -11.01 -0.57 27.07
N HIS A 438 -9.88 0.14 26.95
CA HIS A 438 -9.89 1.59 26.76
C HIS A 438 -10.72 1.98 25.53
N GLN A 439 -10.54 1.25 24.43
CA GLN A 439 -11.28 1.49 23.19
C GLN A 439 -12.78 1.20 23.35
N ALA A 440 -13.16 0.09 23.99
CA ALA A 440 -14.55 -0.26 24.24
C ALA A 440 -15.27 0.80 25.09
N VAL A 441 -14.59 1.29 26.13
CA VAL A 441 -15.08 2.34 27.02
C VAL A 441 -15.22 3.68 26.27
N ASN A 442 -14.17 4.09 25.55
CA ASN A 442 -14.17 5.34 24.78
C ASN A 442 -15.30 5.36 23.73
N MET A 443 -15.64 4.21 23.17
CA MET A 443 -16.72 4.06 22.19
C MET A 443 -18.10 3.79 22.83
N GLY A 444 -18.19 3.66 24.17
CA GLY A 444 -19.43 3.42 24.89
C GLY A 444 -20.06 2.04 24.66
N LYS A 445 -19.27 1.03 24.28
CA LYS A 445 -19.76 -0.32 23.94
C LYS A 445 -19.98 -1.19 25.19
N THR A 446 -21.05 -0.93 25.95
CA THR A 446 -21.38 -1.61 27.23
C THR A 446 -21.30 -3.14 27.15
N GLY A 447 -21.88 -3.75 26.11
CA GLY A 447 -21.84 -5.21 25.93
C GLY A 447 -20.42 -5.75 25.81
N ILE A 448 -19.53 -5.05 25.11
CA ILE A 448 -18.12 -5.45 24.94
C ILE A 448 -17.34 -5.24 26.25
N VAL A 449 -17.59 -4.13 26.94
CA VAL A 449 -16.98 -3.86 28.24
C VAL A 449 -17.29 -4.99 29.22
N LYS A 450 -18.54 -5.44 29.29
CA LYS A 450 -18.96 -6.58 30.13
C LYS A 450 -18.14 -7.83 29.86
N GLU A 451 -18.04 -8.22 28.60
CA GLU A 451 -17.30 -9.42 28.21
C GLU A 451 -15.80 -9.31 28.53
N LEU A 452 -15.18 -8.15 28.30
CA LEU A 452 -13.76 -7.93 28.60
C LEU A 452 -13.49 -7.98 30.11
N VAL A 453 -14.26 -7.24 30.90
CA VAL A 453 -14.02 -7.11 32.34
C VAL A 453 -14.26 -8.43 33.09
N LEU A 454 -15.14 -9.31 32.59
CA LEU A 454 -15.35 -10.65 33.15
C LEU A 454 -14.11 -11.56 33.06
N VAL A 455 -13.26 -11.35 32.04
CA VAL A 455 -12.12 -12.24 31.76
C VAL A 455 -10.79 -11.62 32.20
N MET A 456 -10.67 -10.29 32.14
CA MET A 456 -9.46 -9.56 32.54
C MET A 456 -9.13 -9.73 34.03
N ARG A 457 -7.83 -9.72 34.34
CA ARG A 457 -7.38 -9.63 35.74
C ARG A 457 -7.61 -8.21 36.28
N GLN A 458 -7.76 -8.09 37.61
CA GLN A 458 -7.98 -6.78 38.25
C GLN A 458 -6.90 -5.75 37.88
N GLU A 459 -5.62 -6.15 37.88
CA GLU A 459 -4.49 -5.28 37.51
C GLU A 459 -4.57 -4.79 36.06
N GLY A 460 -5.17 -5.59 35.17
CA GLY A 460 -5.36 -5.25 33.76
C GLY A 460 -6.36 -4.12 33.53
N LEU A 461 -7.32 -3.95 34.46
CA LEU A 461 -8.26 -2.83 34.44
C LEU A 461 -7.58 -1.49 34.79
N GLU A 462 -6.41 -1.56 35.41
CA GLU A 462 -5.65 -0.41 35.91
C GLU A 462 -4.56 0.07 34.94
N VAL A 463 -4.39 -0.62 33.80
CA VAL A 463 -3.43 -0.24 32.75
C VAL A 463 -3.73 1.18 32.27
N LYS A 464 -2.68 1.98 32.10
CA LYS A 464 -2.77 3.37 31.65
C LYS A 464 -2.47 3.49 30.16
N ASN A 465 -3.22 4.34 29.46
CA ASN A 465 -2.88 4.80 28.12
C ASN A 465 -1.74 5.82 28.11
N ASP A 466 -1.39 6.35 26.93
CA ASP A 466 -0.28 7.30 26.78
C ASP A 466 -0.55 8.66 27.45
N LYS A 467 -1.83 9.02 27.67
CA LYS A 467 -2.24 10.18 28.47
C LYS A 467 -2.26 9.87 29.97
N GLY A 468 -1.72 8.72 30.39
CA GLY A 468 -1.72 8.25 31.78
C GLY A 468 -3.09 7.85 32.34
N SER A 469 -4.15 7.86 31.53
CA SER A 469 -5.53 7.56 31.96
C SER A 469 -5.79 6.05 31.90
N ASN A 470 -6.40 5.48 32.94
CA ASN A 470 -6.92 4.11 32.88
C ASN A 470 -8.34 4.08 32.26
N ALA A 471 -8.91 2.88 32.06
CA ALA A 471 -10.24 2.71 31.49
C ALA A 471 -11.33 3.46 32.27
N LEU A 472 -11.23 3.52 33.59
CA LEU A 472 -12.20 4.22 34.43
C LEU A 472 -12.12 5.76 34.29
N HIS A 473 -10.93 6.33 34.12
CA HIS A 473 -10.79 7.75 33.79
C HIS A 473 -11.47 8.07 32.46
N LEU A 474 -11.28 7.23 31.43
CA LEU A 474 -11.93 7.42 30.13
C LEU A 474 -13.46 7.30 30.22
N ALA A 475 -13.96 6.34 31.01
CA ALA A 475 -15.40 6.12 31.19
C ALA A 475 -16.10 7.37 31.74
N VAL A 476 -15.43 8.05 32.67
CA VAL A 476 -15.89 9.33 33.22
C VAL A 476 -15.73 10.46 32.20
N MET A 477 -14.58 10.57 31.55
CA MET A 477 -14.31 11.73 30.69
C MET A 477 -15.26 11.83 29.48
N GLU A 478 -15.70 10.70 28.93
CA GLU A 478 -16.46 10.67 27.68
C GLU A 478 -18.00 10.80 27.85
N LYS A 479 -18.50 11.13 29.05
CA LYS A 479 -19.93 11.39 29.38
C LYS A 479 -20.96 10.35 28.87
N LYS A 480 -20.57 9.11 28.57
CA LYS A 480 -21.40 8.20 27.75
C LYS A 480 -21.84 6.86 28.36
N ASN A 481 -21.57 6.56 29.64
CA ASN A 481 -22.33 5.50 30.35
C ASN A 481 -21.96 5.40 31.84
N MET A 482 -22.84 5.82 32.75
CA MET A 482 -22.68 5.56 34.18
C MET A 482 -22.72 4.06 34.53
N ASP A 483 -23.35 3.25 33.68
CA ASP A 483 -23.36 1.80 33.84
C ASP A 483 -21.96 1.20 33.71
N ILE A 484 -21.17 1.65 32.73
CA ILE A 484 -19.76 1.24 32.56
C ILE A 484 -18.93 1.67 33.77
N VAL A 485 -19.16 2.90 34.24
CA VAL A 485 -18.48 3.45 35.42
C VAL A 485 -18.78 2.62 36.66
N ARG A 486 -20.04 2.25 36.91
CA ARG A 486 -20.46 1.37 38.01
C ARG A 486 -19.85 -0.01 37.91
N GLU A 487 -19.87 -0.58 36.71
CA GLU A 487 -19.34 -1.91 36.45
C GLU A 487 -17.82 -1.98 36.69
N LEU A 488 -17.06 -1.05 36.13
CA LEU A 488 -15.62 -0.94 36.38
C LEU A 488 -15.32 -0.69 37.87
N MET A 489 -16.03 0.21 38.53
CA MET A 489 -15.86 0.47 39.97
C MET A 489 -16.13 -0.76 40.84
N SER A 490 -17.09 -1.61 40.45
CA SER A 490 -17.43 -2.84 41.19
C SER A 490 -16.34 -3.92 41.11
N LEU A 491 -15.52 -3.89 40.06
CA LEU A 491 -14.54 -4.95 39.75
C LEU A 491 -13.09 -4.51 39.97
N MET A 492 -12.79 -3.21 39.96
CA MET A 492 -11.48 -2.65 40.24
C MET A 492 -11.15 -2.62 41.73
N ARG A 493 -9.86 -2.59 42.07
CA ARG A 493 -9.42 -2.44 43.46
C ARG A 493 -9.73 -1.03 43.98
N PRO A 494 -10.03 -0.85 45.27
CA PRO A 494 -10.30 0.48 45.82
C PRO A 494 -9.13 1.46 45.68
N GLN A 495 -7.88 0.98 45.61
CA GLN A 495 -6.70 1.79 45.36
C GLN A 495 -6.62 2.29 43.91
N ALA A 496 -7.25 1.60 42.97
CA ALA A 496 -7.27 2.01 41.56
C ALA A 496 -8.01 3.33 41.33
N MET A 497 -8.90 3.68 42.26
CA MET A 497 -9.66 4.94 42.28
C MET A 497 -8.76 6.15 42.59
N GLU A 498 -7.63 5.93 43.26
CA GLU A 498 -6.65 6.95 43.61
C GLU A 498 -5.58 7.14 42.53
N ILE A 499 -5.56 6.26 41.53
CA ILE A 499 -4.64 6.37 40.41
C ILE A 499 -4.93 7.70 39.71
N ARG A 500 -3.87 8.48 39.48
CA ARG A 500 -3.95 9.74 38.74
C ARG A 500 -3.65 9.53 37.27
N ASN A 501 -4.36 10.27 36.42
CA ASN A 501 -4.05 10.39 35.00
C ASN A 501 -2.80 11.25 34.75
N GLY A 502 -2.40 11.42 33.49
CA GLY A 502 -1.23 12.23 33.12
C GLY A 502 -1.38 13.72 33.42
N GLU A 503 -2.61 14.21 33.65
CA GLU A 503 -2.90 15.59 34.08
C GLU A 503 -2.88 15.73 35.61
N GLY A 504 -2.70 14.65 36.36
CA GLY A 504 -2.66 14.66 37.83
C GLY A 504 -4.01 14.50 38.52
N PHE A 505 -5.10 14.26 37.77
CA PHE A 505 -6.45 14.06 38.30
C PHE A 505 -6.75 12.58 38.56
N THR A 506 -7.41 12.31 39.67
CA THR A 506 -8.11 11.06 39.97
C THR A 506 -9.39 10.96 39.14
N VAL A 507 -10.03 9.79 39.17
CA VAL A 507 -11.32 9.55 38.52
C VAL A 507 -12.40 10.55 38.98
N LEU A 508 -12.43 10.86 40.29
CA LEU A 508 -13.40 11.83 40.83
C LEU A 508 -13.06 13.27 40.42
N GLY A 509 -11.77 13.63 40.39
CA GLY A 509 -11.29 14.89 39.85
C GLY A 509 -11.68 15.10 38.38
N CYS A 510 -11.55 14.06 37.56
CA CYS A 510 -12.04 14.06 36.19
C CYS A 510 -13.56 14.23 36.11
N ALA A 511 -14.32 13.55 36.98
CA ALA A 511 -15.78 13.64 37.01
C ALA A 511 -16.25 15.05 37.35
N MET A 512 -15.55 15.70 38.29
CA MET A 512 -15.71 17.10 38.58
C MET A 512 -15.36 17.90 37.34
N LYS A 513 -14.10 17.96 36.89
CA LYS A 513 -13.64 18.76 35.73
C LYS A 513 -14.57 18.74 34.51
N VAL A 514 -15.11 17.58 34.16
CA VAL A 514 -15.97 17.39 32.97
C VAL A 514 -17.41 17.89 33.19
N GLY A 515 -17.81 18.16 34.43
CA GLY A 515 -19.12 18.67 34.81
C GLY A 515 -20.19 17.59 34.73
N HIS A 516 -19.97 16.45 35.38
CA HIS A 516 -21.01 15.43 35.58
C HIS A 516 -22.13 15.91 36.50
N ASN A 517 -23.27 15.23 36.47
CA ASN A 517 -24.38 15.58 37.35
C ASN A 517 -24.00 15.36 38.81
N ASP A 518 -24.47 16.24 39.71
CA ASP A 518 -24.15 16.18 41.14
C ASP A 518 -24.51 14.81 41.75
N GLY A 519 -25.55 14.15 41.25
CA GLY A 519 -25.96 12.81 41.69
C GLY A 519 -24.96 11.72 41.31
N ASP A 520 -24.41 11.76 40.10
CA ASP A 520 -23.42 10.78 39.62
C ASP A 520 -22.10 10.96 40.37
N ILE A 521 -21.64 12.22 40.52
CA ILE A 521 -20.44 12.55 41.30
C ILE A 521 -20.63 12.13 42.77
N TRP A 522 -21.82 12.35 43.33
CA TRP A 522 -22.16 11.93 44.68
C TRP A 522 -22.12 10.41 44.83
N GLU A 523 -22.72 9.66 43.90
CA GLU A 523 -22.74 8.20 43.96
C GLU A 523 -21.34 7.61 43.85
N MET A 524 -20.51 8.15 42.94
CA MET A 524 -19.10 7.79 42.83
C MET A 524 -18.34 8.08 44.12
N ALA A 525 -18.49 9.30 44.67
CA ALA A 525 -17.84 9.67 45.93
C ALA A 525 -18.29 8.77 47.09
N LYS A 526 -19.58 8.42 47.14
CA LYS A 526 -20.12 7.52 48.16
C LYS A 526 -19.52 6.13 48.06
N TYR A 527 -19.51 5.55 46.86
CA TYR A 527 -18.90 4.25 46.63
C TYR A 527 -17.41 4.23 47.00
N MET A 528 -16.67 5.27 46.59
CA MET A 528 -15.26 5.43 46.92
C MET A 528 -15.05 5.54 48.45
N ALA A 529 -15.85 6.34 49.16
CA ALA A 529 -15.74 6.54 50.60
C ALA A 529 -16.05 5.26 51.40
N GLU A 530 -17.02 4.46 50.97
CA GLU A 530 -17.39 3.19 51.61
C GLU A 530 -16.29 2.14 51.46
N LYS A 531 -15.58 2.12 50.32
CA LYS A 531 -14.58 1.10 49.99
C LYS A 531 -13.15 1.51 50.34
N ASN A 532 -12.84 2.80 50.38
CA ASN A 532 -11.50 3.30 50.69
C ASN A 532 -11.54 4.72 51.30
N LYS A 533 -11.30 4.82 52.61
CA LYS A 533 -11.29 6.09 53.34
C LYS A 533 -10.10 7.00 53.01
N LYS A 534 -9.08 6.51 52.27
CA LYS A 534 -7.91 7.30 51.86
C LYS A 534 -8.10 8.03 50.53
N VAL A 535 -9.20 7.79 49.80
CA VAL A 535 -9.40 8.26 48.42
C VAL A 535 -9.34 9.78 48.27
N PHE A 536 -9.72 10.52 49.30
CA PHE A 536 -9.87 11.97 49.24
C PHE A 536 -8.62 12.76 49.68
N GLY A 537 -7.50 12.09 49.98
CA GLY A 537 -6.43 12.68 50.78
C GLY A 537 -4.98 12.64 50.31
N THR A 538 -4.69 12.36 49.03
CA THR A 538 -3.29 12.34 48.56
C THR A 538 -2.76 13.74 48.19
N ARG A 539 -1.61 14.10 48.78
CA ARG A 539 -0.99 15.44 48.94
C ARG A 539 -0.52 16.21 47.68
N SER A 540 -1.11 15.97 46.52
CA SER A 540 -0.73 16.70 45.30
C SER A 540 -1.81 17.74 44.97
N GLY A 541 -1.47 19.02 45.18
CA GLY A 541 -2.35 20.19 45.26
C GLY A 541 -3.06 20.65 43.98
N ILE A 542 -3.49 19.71 43.15
CA ILE A 542 -4.32 19.97 41.95
C ILE A 542 -5.69 19.29 42.06
N ASP A 543 -5.79 18.20 42.84
CA ASP A 543 -6.98 17.34 42.84
C ASP A 543 -7.45 16.97 44.25
N ILE A 544 -8.03 17.96 44.95
CA ILE A 544 -8.75 17.73 46.21
C ILE A 544 -10.26 17.94 45.93
N PRO A 545 -11.05 16.85 45.87
CA PRO A 545 -12.45 16.90 45.43
C PRO A 545 -13.34 17.89 46.21
N VAL A 546 -13.11 18.02 47.52
CA VAL A 546 -13.90 18.95 48.36
C VAL A 546 -13.65 20.43 48.00
N VAL A 547 -12.43 20.78 47.60
CA VAL A 547 -12.07 22.16 47.18
C VAL A 547 -12.73 22.49 45.83
N TRP A 548 -12.72 21.54 44.90
CA TRP A 548 -13.40 21.68 43.61
C TRP A 548 -14.91 21.83 43.76
N ALA A 549 -15.54 20.97 44.56
CA ALA A 549 -16.97 21.04 44.82
C ALA A 549 -17.39 22.38 45.45
N ALA A 550 -16.57 22.90 46.39
CA ALA A 550 -16.78 24.22 46.99
C ALA A 550 -16.65 25.35 45.96
N GLY A 551 -15.59 25.33 45.14
CA GLY A 551 -15.36 26.35 44.10
C GLY A 551 -16.47 26.42 43.07
N TRP A 552 -17.20 25.32 42.85
CA TRP A 552 -18.35 25.26 41.94
C TRP A 552 -19.69 25.55 42.61
N GLY A 553 -19.67 25.89 43.90
CA GLY A 553 -20.88 26.18 44.68
C GLY A 553 -21.77 24.97 44.95
N LYS A 554 -21.24 23.74 44.84
CA LYS A 554 -21.98 22.49 45.02
C LYS A 554 -22.04 22.06 46.49
N TRP A 555 -22.59 22.93 47.34
CA TRP A 555 -22.47 22.86 48.79
C TRP A 555 -23.00 21.57 49.46
N LYS A 556 -24.02 20.92 48.88
CA LYS A 556 -24.46 19.60 49.38
C LYS A 556 -23.34 18.57 49.23
N LEU A 557 -22.79 18.47 48.02
CA LEU A 557 -21.67 17.59 47.70
C LEU A 557 -20.42 17.97 48.50
N THR A 558 -20.14 19.27 48.62
CA THR A 558 -19.04 19.79 49.45
C THR A 558 -19.14 19.32 50.90
N HIS A 559 -20.32 19.42 51.51
CA HIS A 559 -20.54 18.98 52.89
C HIS A 559 -20.27 17.49 53.07
N TYR A 560 -20.75 16.67 52.13
CA TYR A 560 -20.48 15.23 52.15
C TYR A 560 -19.00 14.91 51.97
N LEU A 561 -18.37 15.47 50.94
CA LEU A 561 -16.95 15.27 50.66
C LEU A 561 -16.08 15.71 51.84
N TYR A 562 -16.40 16.83 52.49
CA TYR A 562 -15.71 17.27 53.69
C TYR A 562 -15.78 16.23 54.81
N SER A 563 -16.94 15.60 55.03
CA SER A 563 -17.10 14.57 56.08
C SER A 563 -16.29 13.29 55.84
N VAL A 564 -15.89 13.02 54.59
CA VAL A 564 -15.12 11.83 54.21
C VAL A 564 -13.69 12.13 53.82
N THR A 565 -13.30 13.42 53.76
CA THR A 565 -11.94 13.85 53.44
C THR A 565 -11.09 13.86 54.71
N PRO A 566 -9.94 13.16 54.75
CA PRO A 566 -9.02 13.23 55.88
C PRO A 566 -8.54 14.66 56.13
N CYS A 567 -8.51 15.12 57.38
CA CYS A 567 -8.08 16.48 57.71
C CYS A 567 -6.66 16.78 57.21
N GLU A 568 -5.79 15.77 57.17
CA GLU A 568 -4.40 15.92 56.70
C GLU A 568 -4.31 16.31 55.22
N ALA A 569 -5.34 16.01 54.44
CA ALA A 569 -5.45 16.37 53.02
C ALA A 569 -5.63 17.87 52.80
N LEU A 570 -6.25 18.55 53.76
CA LEU A 570 -6.53 19.99 53.71
C LEU A 570 -5.41 20.82 54.36
N ASN A 571 -4.29 20.21 54.74
CA ASN A 571 -3.16 20.95 55.26
C ASN A 571 -2.43 21.70 54.13
N GLY A 572 -2.31 23.03 54.25
CA GLY A 572 -1.55 23.88 53.33
C GLY A 572 -2.41 24.82 52.49
N LEU A 573 -1.91 25.16 51.30
CA LEU A 573 -2.53 26.15 50.39
C LEU A 573 -3.95 25.77 49.97
N ASP A 574 -4.23 24.48 49.78
CA ASP A 574 -5.55 24.01 49.34
C ASP A 574 -6.62 24.13 50.42
N GLY A 575 -6.28 23.88 51.68
CA GLY A 575 -7.18 24.15 52.81
C GLY A 575 -7.45 25.64 52.99
N ALA A 576 -6.44 26.48 52.82
CA ALA A 576 -6.62 27.94 52.83
C ALA A 576 -7.58 28.39 51.73
N LYS A 577 -7.43 27.82 50.52
CA LYS A 577 -8.34 28.08 49.39
C LYS A 577 -9.77 27.63 49.67
N PHE A 578 -9.95 26.44 50.25
CA PHE A 578 -11.26 25.95 50.68
C PHE A 578 -11.94 26.88 51.68
N ILE A 579 -11.20 27.31 52.72
CA ILE A 579 -11.70 28.21 53.76
C ILE A 579 -12.10 29.56 53.13
N SER A 580 -11.30 30.13 52.23
CA SER A 580 -11.62 31.37 51.52
C SER A 580 -12.97 31.27 50.78
N ILE A 581 -13.15 30.19 49.99
CA ILE A 581 -14.39 29.96 49.22
C ILE A 581 -15.58 29.76 50.17
N ALA A 582 -15.39 29.09 51.30
CA ALA A 582 -16.43 28.90 52.31
C ALA A 582 -16.84 30.22 52.97
N ILE A 583 -15.89 31.10 53.30
CA ILE A 583 -16.13 32.43 53.87
C ILE A 583 -16.93 33.29 52.89
N GLU A 584 -16.49 33.38 51.63
CA GLU A 584 -17.21 34.13 50.57
C GLU A 584 -18.67 33.68 50.44
N ARG A 585 -18.93 32.38 50.54
CA ARG A 585 -20.29 31.86 50.52
C ARG A 585 -21.11 32.27 51.74
N LEU A 586 -20.51 32.22 52.92
CA LEU A 586 -21.19 32.53 54.17
C LEU A 586 -21.53 34.02 54.27
N GLU A 587 -20.63 34.88 53.79
CA GLU A 587 -20.88 36.30 53.58
C GLU A 587 -22.04 36.53 52.59
N ALA A 588 -22.05 35.81 51.46
CA ALA A 588 -23.16 35.86 50.50
C ALA A 588 -24.51 35.36 51.08
N LEU A 589 -24.48 34.56 52.16
CA LEU A 589 -25.67 34.11 52.90
C LEU A 589 -26.01 35.02 54.09
N GLY A 590 -25.30 36.14 54.27
CA GLY A 590 -25.56 37.13 55.32
C GLY A 590 -25.09 36.70 56.72
N LYS A 591 -24.22 35.70 56.83
CA LYS A 591 -23.64 35.28 58.11
C LYS A 591 -22.32 36.02 58.34
N SER A 592 -22.11 36.56 59.55
CA SER A 592 -20.85 37.24 59.87
C SER A 592 -19.72 36.23 60.03
N VAL A 593 -18.55 36.55 59.48
CA VAL A 593 -17.33 35.72 59.54
C VAL A 593 -16.90 35.47 60.99
N LEU A 594 -17.11 36.45 61.88
CA LEU A 594 -16.81 36.37 63.31
C LEU A 594 -17.67 35.35 64.07
N ASN A 595 -18.90 35.09 63.62
CA ASN A 595 -19.78 34.10 64.26
C ASN A 595 -19.52 32.66 63.81
N ILE A 596 -18.59 32.45 62.88
CA ILE A 596 -18.30 31.16 62.24
C ILE A 596 -16.91 30.65 62.62
N ILE A 597 -15.98 31.56 62.88
CA ILE A 597 -14.62 31.26 63.38
C ILE A 597 -14.66 30.84 64.86
N ASN A 598 -15.59 31.41 65.63
CA ASN A 598 -15.92 30.98 67.00
C ASN A 598 -16.84 29.76 66.97
#